data_AF-A0A396IQT6-F1
#
_entry.id   AF-A0A396IQT6-F1
#
_cell.length_a   1.000
_cell.length_b   1.000
_cell.length_c   1.000
_cell.angle_alpha   90.00
_cell.angle_beta   90.00
_cell.angle_gamma   90.00
#
_symmetry.space_group_name_H-M   'P 1'
#
loop_
_entity.id
_entity.type
_entity.pdbx_description
1 polymer ?
#
loop_
_entity_poly.entity_id
_entity_poly.type
_entity_poly.pdbx_seq_one_letter_code
_entity_poly.pdbx_strand_id
1 'polypeptide(L)' 'MYFNDKYKPIPNVYNLVLAMLWRHPENVELEKVKVVHYCAAVSF' A
#
# COMPACT_ATOMS: atom_id res chain seq x y z
N MET A 1 -7.01 16.97 -10.91
CA MET A 1 -5.78 16.17 -11.13
C MET A 1 -5.64 15.95 -12.64
N TYR A 2 -4.47 16.23 -13.22
CA TYR A 2 -4.27 16.25 -14.68
C TYR A 2 -4.58 14.91 -15.38
N PHE A 3 -4.46 13.78 -14.67
CA PHE A 3 -4.67 12.43 -15.21
C PHE A 3 -5.95 11.72 -14.74
N ASN A 4 -6.98 12.45 -14.30
CA ASN A 4 -8.19 11.85 -13.75
C ASN A 4 -8.82 10.78 -14.66
N ASP A 5 -8.97 11.07 -15.96
CA ASP A 5 -9.63 10.15 -16.91
C ASP A 5 -8.75 8.94 -17.31
N LYS A 6 -7.48 8.96 -16.93
CA LYS A 6 -6.51 7.90 -17.23
C LYS A 6 -6.11 7.11 -15.98
N TYR A 7 -6.35 7.66 -14.79
CA TYR A 7 -5.95 7.07 -13.54
C TYR A 7 -6.72 5.76 -13.30
N LYS A 8 -5.99 4.73 -12.91
CA LYS A 8 -6.54 3.46 -12.47
C LYS A 8 -5.93 3.12 -11.10
N PRO A 9 -6.75 2.84 -10.07
CA PRO A 9 -6.23 2.49 -8.77
C PRO A 9 -5.45 1.18 -8.86
N ILE A 10 -4.31 1.14 -8.17
CA ILE A 10 -3.46 -0.05 -8.09
C ILE A 10 -3.94 -0.87 -6.88
N PRO A 11 -4.17 -2.19 -7.03
CA PRO A 11 -4.53 -3.05 -5.91
C PRO A 11 -3.45 -3.04 -4.80
N ASN A 12 -3.89 -3.16 -3.55
CA ASN A 12 -2.99 -3.11 -2.38
C ASN A 12 -1.87 -4.18 -2.41
N VAL A 13 -2.10 -5.33 -3.05
CA VAL A 13 -1.07 -6.38 -3.22
C VAL A 13 0.17 -5.93 -3.99
N TYR A 14 0.05 -4.87 -4.80
CA TYR A 14 1.15 -4.27 -5.57
C TYR A 14 1.70 -2.98 -4.93
N ASN A 15 1.17 -2.56 -3.79
CA ASN A 15 1.63 -1.35 -3.10
C ASN A 15 1.28 -1.42 -1.60
N LEU A 16 1.62 -2.53 -0.94
CA LEU A 16 1.27 -2.71 0.46
C LEU A 16 2.11 -1.77 1.31
N VAL A 17 1.49 -0.75 1.89
CA VAL A 17 2.17 0.15 2.82
C VAL A 17 2.47 -0.59 4.12
N LEU A 18 3.73 -0.58 4.58
CA LEU A 18 4.15 -1.36 5.76
C LEU A 18 3.32 -1.02 7.01
N ALA A 19 2.86 0.23 7.14
CA ALA A 19 1.98 0.67 8.22
C ALA A 19 0.69 -0.16 8.39
N MET A 20 0.20 -0.78 7.31
CA MET A 20 -1.00 -1.62 7.34
C MET A 20 -0.80 -2.89 8.18
N LEU A 21 0.44 -3.39 8.28
CA LEU A 21 0.73 -4.58 9.08
C LEU A 21 0.51 -4.35 10.58
N TRP A 22 0.77 -3.13 11.06
CA TRP A 22 0.57 -2.80 12.48
C TRP A 22 -0.86 -2.36 12.80
N ARG A 23 -1.53 -1.69 11.85
CA ARG A 23 -2.85 -1.09 12.09
C ARG A 23 -4.01 -2.03 11.77
N HIS A 24 -3.86 -2.86 10.74
CA HIS A 24 -4.91 -3.74 10.22
C HIS A 24 -4.33 -5.07 9.73
N PRO A 25 -3.66 -5.85 10.59
CA PRO A 25 -3.06 -7.12 10.20
C PRO A 25 -4.08 -8.12 9.62
N GLU A 26 -5.34 -8.04 10.07
CA GLU A 26 -6.45 -8.89 9.59
C GLU A 26 -6.79 -8.68 8.11
N ASN A 27 -6.44 -7.52 7.55
CA ASN A 27 -6.75 -7.14 6.17
C ASN A 27 -5.57 -7.36 5.21
N VAL A 28 -4.52 -8.05 5.66
CA VAL A 28 -3.30 -8.29 4.87
C VAL A 28 -3.04 -9.78 4.72
N GLU A 29 -3.18 -10.26 3.48
CA GLU A 29 -2.79 -11.62 3.12
C GLU A 29 -1.36 -11.65 2.57
N LEU A 30 -0.40 -11.84 3.48
CA LEU A 30 1.05 -11.71 3.19
C LEU A 30 1.53 -12.56 2.01
N GLU A 31 0.97 -13.76 1.83
CA GLU A 31 1.36 -14.69 0.76
C GLU A 31 1.00 -14.18 -0.65
N LYS A 32 0.01 -13.28 -0.75
CA LYS A 32 -0.42 -12.69 -2.03
C LYS A 32 0.28 -11.37 -2.35
N VAL A 33 1.00 -10.79 -1.40
CA VAL A 33 1.67 -9.50 -1.55
C VAL A 33 2.89 -9.66 -2.46
N LYS A 34 2.96 -8.80 -3.48
CA LYS A 34 4.07 -8.80 -4.45
C LYS A 34 5.04 -7.66 -4.21
N VAL A 35 4.56 -6.52 -3.73
CA VAL A 35 5.37 -5.31 -3.50
C VAL A 35 4.97 -4.68 -2.17
N VAL A 36 5.99 -4.43 -1.34
CA VAL A 36 5.85 -3.73 -0.06
C VAL A 36 6.45 -2.34 -0.20
N HIS A 37 5.67 -1.33 0.15
CA HIS A 37 6.09 0.05 0.24
C HIS A 37 6.48 0.38 1.68
N TYR A 38 7.80 0.45 1.91
CA TYR A 38 8.35 0.97 3.14
C TYR A 38 8.43 2.50 3.10
N CYS A 39 7.37 3.19 3.53
CA CYS A 39 7.37 4.65 3.63
C CYS A 39 7.85 5.06 5.03
N ALA A 40 9.16 5.23 5.19
CA ALA A 40 9.75 5.79 6.41
C ALA A 40 9.60 7.32 6.42
N ALA A 41 8.40 7.82 6.68
CA ALA A 41 8.22 9.19 7.15
C ALA A 41 8.33 9.18 8.68
N VAL A 42 9.56 9.16 9.20
CA VAL A 42 9.82 9.47 10.61
C VAL A 42 9.92 10.99 10.71
N SER A 43 8.77 11.66 10.83
CA SER A 43 8.75 13.07 11.22
C SER A 43 8.75 13.10 12.75
N PHE A 44 9.90 13.45 13.33
CA PHE A 44 10.00 13.83 14.75
C PHE A 44 9.27 15.14 15.01
#